data_AF-A0A3D0KRH8-F1
#
_entry.id   AF-A0A3D0KRH8-F1
#
_cell.length_a   1.000
_cell.length_b   1.000
_cell.length_c   1.000
_cell.angle_alpha   90.00
_cell.angle_beta   90.00
_cell.angle_gamma   90.00
#
_symmetry.space_group_name_H-M   'P 1'
#
loop_
_entity.id
_entity.type
_entity.pdbx_description
1 polymer ?
#
loop_
_entity_poly.entity_id
_entity_poly.type
_entity_poly.pdbx_seq_one_letter_code
_entity_poly.pdbx_strand_id
1 'polypeptide(L)'
;LDEAPEQCDHLLLNSPVLTIAEWDALTSYLGTKAVLIDCTFDIEGTDDFDAALERISAEAEEAVRSGCEHVMLSDRAVSATRAPIPMILATGAVHSHLVRQQLRTFASVNVASGECLDVHHFAVLIGCGATTVNAYVAEEAIAERHDRGLLSGLTLIEAVANYRKAVEDGLLKIMSKMGISVIASYRGGYNFEALGLSRALVAKFFPPMSSRISGLGLTGIASRVTQMHKKAFEMADVFLPVGGFFRYRRSGERHAFDGQLIHAMQHACDTGSYESWKKYSSLVDGQSPINLRDLMNFKPAGAPVSLEDVESITRIRQRLVSPGISLGALSPEA
;
A
#
# COMPACT_ATOMS: atom_id res chain seq x y z
N LEU A 1 -18.82 12.45 -28.48
CA LEU A 1 -19.20 12.46 -29.91
C LEU A 1 -19.81 13.80 -30.27
N ASP A 2 -20.51 14.43 -29.33
CA ASP A 2 -20.91 15.84 -29.44
C ASP A 2 -19.71 16.77 -29.29
N GLU A 3 -19.81 17.97 -29.85
CA GLU A 3 -18.91 19.12 -29.67
C GLU A 3 -19.79 20.29 -29.23
N ALA A 4 -19.86 20.53 -27.93
CA ALA A 4 -20.81 21.47 -27.35
C ALA A 4 -20.22 22.20 -26.12
N PRO A 5 -20.58 23.47 -25.85
CA PRO A 5 -20.02 24.25 -24.75
C PRO A 5 -20.18 23.61 -23.36
N GLU A 6 -21.23 22.80 -23.16
CA GLU A 6 -21.52 22.09 -21.91
C GLU A 6 -20.41 21.10 -21.53
N GLN A 7 -19.58 20.67 -22.48
CA GLN A 7 -18.43 19.80 -22.21
C GLN A 7 -17.31 20.50 -21.44
N CYS A 8 -17.30 21.84 -21.44
CA CYS A 8 -16.38 22.66 -20.64
C CYS A 8 -16.92 22.91 -19.22
N ASP A 9 -18.16 22.52 -18.92
CA ASP A 9 -18.76 22.70 -17.59
C ASP A 9 -18.33 21.58 -16.64
N HIS A 10 -17.06 21.63 -16.23
CA HIS A 10 -16.48 20.69 -15.28
C HIS A 10 -15.49 21.36 -14.34
N LEU A 11 -15.38 20.81 -13.13
CA LEU A 11 -14.39 21.24 -12.16
C LEU A 11 -13.01 20.67 -12.52
N LEU A 12 -12.02 21.55 -12.60
CA LEU A 12 -10.64 21.19 -12.87
C LEU A 12 -9.78 21.46 -11.63
N LEU A 13 -9.06 20.43 -11.19
CA LEU A 13 -8.02 20.52 -10.18
C LEU A 13 -6.65 20.31 -10.83
N ASN A 14 -5.64 21.03 -10.34
CA ASN A 14 -4.27 20.89 -10.84
C ASN A 14 -3.53 19.66 -10.28
N SER A 15 -4.09 19.06 -9.23
CA SER A 15 -3.53 17.91 -8.53
C SER A 15 -4.66 17.03 -8.00
N PRO A 16 -4.49 15.70 -7.96
CA PRO A 16 -5.42 14.83 -7.25
C PRO A 16 -5.24 14.91 -5.72
N VAL A 17 -4.17 15.54 -5.23
CA VAL A 17 -3.84 15.60 -3.80
C VAL A 17 -4.49 16.83 -3.20
N LEU A 18 -5.37 16.63 -2.22
CA LEU A 18 -6.06 17.70 -1.52
C LEU A 18 -5.56 17.82 -0.08
N THR A 19 -5.28 19.04 0.35
CA THR A 19 -5.14 19.35 1.79
C THR A 19 -6.49 19.25 2.49
N ILE A 20 -6.50 19.24 3.83
CA ILE A 20 -7.75 19.28 4.62
C ILE A 20 -8.58 20.49 4.23
N ALA A 21 -7.95 21.67 4.14
CA ALA A 21 -8.65 22.91 3.76
C ALA A 21 -9.25 22.84 2.34
N GLU A 22 -8.52 22.26 1.37
CA GLU A 22 -9.02 22.08 0.00
C GLU A 22 -10.15 21.05 -0.07
N TRP A 23 -10.09 19.97 0.70
CA TRP A 23 -11.17 18.98 0.82
C TRP A 23 -12.45 19.59 1.39
N ASP A 24 -12.34 20.36 2.48
CA ASP A 24 -13.49 21.00 3.11
C ASP A 24 -14.08 22.09 2.21
N ALA A 25 -13.23 22.86 1.53
CA ALA A 25 -13.67 23.85 0.53
C ALA A 25 -14.38 23.19 -0.66
N LEU A 26 -13.84 22.09 -1.19
CA LEU A 26 -14.47 21.33 -2.25
C LEU A 26 -15.83 20.78 -1.81
N THR A 27 -15.90 20.13 -0.65
CA THR A 27 -17.16 19.59 -0.10
C THR A 27 -18.21 20.68 0.07
N SER A 28 -17.81 21.84 0.59
CA SER A 28 -18.70 23.00 0.77
C SER A 28 -19.19 23.58 -0.55
N TYR A 29 -18.30 23.68 -1.55
CA TYR A 29 -18.63 24.18 -2.88
C TYR A 29 -19.62 23.26 -3.61
N LEU A 30 -19.43 21.94 -3.49
CA LEU A 30 -20.28 20.96 -4.14
C LEU A 30 -21.68 20.88 -3.53
N GLY A 31 -21.80 21.12 -2.22
CA GLY A 31 -23.08 21.14 -1.51
C GLY A 31 -23.88 19.85 -1.76
N THR A 32 -25.10 19.99 -2.28
CA THR A 32 -26.01 18.85 -2.54
C THR A 32 -25.58 17.96 -3.71
N LYS A 33 -24.57 18.36 -4.49
CA LYS A 33 -24.01 17.53 -5.58
C LYS A 33 -23.01 16.49 -5.07
N ALA A 34 -22.65 16.54 -3.79
CA ALA A 34 -21.77 15.58 -3.15
C ALA A 34 -22.51 14.74 -2.11
N VAL A 35 -22.15 13.47 -2.01
CA VAL A 35 -22.55 12.57 -0.92
C VAL A 35 -21.32 12.15 -0.13
N LEU A 36 -21.37 12.28 1.19
CA LEU A 36 -20.35 11.74 2.09
C LEU A 36 -20.76 10.33 2.52
N ILE A 37 -19.97 9.33 2.13
CA ILE A 37 -20.16 7.94 2.47
C ILE A 37 -19.14 7.54 3.52
N ASP A 38 -19.66 7.01 4.61
CA ASP A 38 -18.89 6.51 5.73
C ASP A 38 -18.29 5.13 5.40
N CYS A 39 -16.95 5.07 5.38
CA CYS A 39 -16.16 3.88 5.10
C CYS A 39 -15.71 3.15 6.38
N THR A 40 -16.56 3.09 7.39
CA THR A 40 -16.31 2.32 8.62
C THR A 40 -17.33 1.19 8.81
N PHE A 41 -16.96 0.20 9.63
CA PHE A 41 -17.78 -0.96 9.99
C PHE A 41 -17.73 -1.20 11.51
N ASP A 42 -18.77 -1.79 12.07
CA ASP A 42 -18.84 -2.09 13.50
C ASP A 42 -17.92 -3.28 13.86
N ILE A 43 -17.22 -3.19 14.99
CA ILE A 43 -16.22 -4.21 15.38
C ILE A 43 -16.81 -5.42 16.10
N GLU A 44 -18.01 -5.30 16.65
CA GLU A 44 -18.65 -6.36 17.45
C GLU A 44 -19.48 -7.33 16.59
N GLY A 45 -19.82 -6.98 15.34
CA GLY A 45 -20.51 -7.86 14.40
C GLY A 45 -19.54 -8.59 13.47
N THR A 46 -19.61 -9.93 13.44
CA THR A 46 -18.70 -10.76 12.63
C THR A 46 -19.01 -10.75 11.12
N ASP A 47 -20.23 -10.38 10.73
CA ASP A 47 -20.67 -10.33 9.33
C ASP A 47 -20.59 -8.91 8.71
N ASP A 48 -20.12 -7.92 9.48
CA ASP A 48 -20.25 -6.51 9.12
C ASP A 48 -19.23 -6.04 8.07
N PHE A 49 -18.11 -6.73 7.86
CA PHE A 49 -17.09 -6.23 6.93
C PHE A 49 -17.52 -6.34 5.46
N ASP A 50 -18.01 -7.52 5.07
CA ASP A 50 -18.56 -7.74 3.73
C ASP A 50 -19.81 -6.89 3.51
N ALA A 51 -20.72 -6.88 4.49
CA ALA A 51 -21.93 -6.07 4.46
C ALA A 51 -21.62 -4.57 4.36
N ALA A 52 -20.58 -4.07 5.03
CA ALA A 52 -20.17 -2.67 4.95
C ALA A 52 -19.61 -2.31 3.56
N LEU A 53 -18.85 -3.20 2.91
CA LEU A 53 -18.42 -2.98 1.52
C LEU A 53 -19.60 -2.94 0.54
N GLU A 54 -20.58 -3.81 0.75
CA GLU A 54 -21.82 -3.84 -0.04
C GLU A 54 -22.66 -2.58 0.20
N ARG A 55 -22.81 -2.17 1.46
CA ARG A 55 -23.46 -0.91 1.86
C ARG A 55 -22.82 0.30 1.19
N ILE A 56 -21.50 0.46 1.32
CA ILE A 56 -20.76 1.59 0.72
C ILE A 56 -20.95 1.63 -0.80
N SER A 57 -20.95 0.47 -1.46
CA SER A 57 -21.18 0.37 -2.91
C SER A 57 -22.63 0.71 -3.29
N ALA A 58 -23.61 0.27 -2.48
CA ALA A 58 -25.02 0.53 -2.69
C ALA A 58 -25.39 2.00 -2.44
N GLU A 59 -24.90 2.61 -1.36
CA GLU A 59 -25.07 4.04 -1.06
C GLU A 59 -24.50 4.91 -2.18
N ALA A 60 -23.33 4.54 -2.72
CA ALA A 60 -22.73 5.23 -3.86
C ALA A 60 -23.58 5.11 -5.13
N GLU A 61 -24.10 3.91 -5.42
CA GLU A 61 -25.00 3.70 -6.55
C GLU A 61 -26.28 4.52 -6.41
N GLU A 62 -26.95 4.45 -5.25
CA GLU A 62 -28.19 5.17 -4.98
C GLU A 62 -27.98 6.67 -5.14
N ALA A 63 -26.95 7.23 -4.51
CA ALA A 63 -26.66 8.65 -4.61
C ALA A 63 -26.45 9.12 -6.06
N VAL A 64 -25.67 8.37 -6.85
CA VAL A 64 -25.43 8.73 -8.26
C VAL A 64 -26.71 8.62 -9.08
N ARG A 65 -27.55 7.61 -8.84
CA ARG A 65 -28.87 7.50 -9.48
C ARG A 65 -29.81 8.64 -9.09
N SER A 66 -29.67 9.18 -7.88
CA SER A 66 -30.41 10.35 -7.39
C SER A 66 -29.84 11.69 -7.89
N GLY A 67 -28.83 11.68 -8.76
CA GLY A 67 -28.26 12.88 -9.38
C GLY A 67 -27.03 13.46 -8.67
N CYS A 68 -26.42 12.72 -7.75
CA CYS A 68 -25.15 13.10 -7.14
C CYS A 68 -23.99 12.99 -8.15
N GLU A 69 -23.18 14.03 -8.25
CA GLU A 69 -22.02 14.12 -9.17
C GLU A 69 -20.69 13.75 -8.46
N HIS A 70 -20.68 13.71 -7.12
CA HIS A 70 -19.45 13.49 -6.35
C HIS A 70 -19.65 12.55 -5.17
N VAL A 71 -19.06 11.36 -5.25
CA VAL A 71 -19.01 10.41 -4.14
C VAL A 71 -17.77 10.72 -3.30
N MET A 72 -17.97 11.10 -2.04
CA MET A 72 -16.92 11.40 -1.07
C MET A 72 -16.80 10.24 -0.08
N LEU A 73 -15.78 9.40 -0.24
CA LEU A 73 -15.49 8.27 0.65
C LEU A 73 -14.62 8.74 1.81
N SER A 74 -14.96 8.38 3.05
CA SER A 74 -14.20 8.82 4.23
C SER A 74 -14.19 7.80 5.36
N ASP A 75 -13.02 7.55 5.94
CA ASP A 75 -12.84 6.77 7.17
C ASP A 75 -12.80 7.63 8.45
N ARG A 76 -13.14 8.92 8.39
CA ARG A 76 -13.08 9.84 9.56
C ARG A 76 -13.99 9.44 10.72
N ALA A 77 -15.00 8.58 10.50
CA ALA A 77 -15.95 8.14 11.52
C ALA A 77 -15.42 7.01 12.44
N VAL A 78 -14.13 6.67 12.35
CA VAL A 78 -13.49 5.68 13.24
C VAL A 78 -13.71 6.06 14.70
N SER A 79 -14.11 5.09 15.50
CA SER A 79 -14.44 5.26 16.92
C SER A 79 -14.11 3.99 17.70
N ALA A 80 -14.31 4.01 19.02
CA ALA A 80 -14.08 2.83 19.86
C ALA A 80 -14.91 1.61 19.45
N THR A 81 -16.01 1.79 18.72
CA THR A 81 -16.89 0.71 18.24
C THR A 81 -16.83 0.51 16.73
N ARG A 82 -16.17 1.41 15.99
CA ARG A 82 -16.15 1.39 14.51
C ARG A 82 -14.74 1.41 13.97
N ALA A 83 -14.39 0.41 13.17
CA ALA A 83 -13.09 0.29 12.51
C ALA A 83 -13.15 0.79 11.06
N PRO A 84 -12.01 1.29 10.52
CA PRO A 84 -11.97 1.74 9.14
C PRO A 84 -11.95 0.55 8.18
N ILE A 85 -12.68 0.65 7.07
CA ILE A 85 -12.43 -0.20 5.91
C ILE A 85 -11.14 0.31 5.25
N PRO A 86 -10.20 -0.57 4.85
CA PRO A 86 -9.04 -0.16 4.07
C PRO A 86 -9.48 0.65 2.85
N MET A 87 -9.02 1.88 2.72
CA MET A 87 -9.58 2.85 1.77
C MET A 87 -9.25 2.48 0.33
N ILE A 88 -8.17 1.74 0.09
CA ILE A 88 -7.89 1.10 -1.20
C ILE A 88 -9.01 0.12 -1.59
N LEU A 89 -9.48 -0.68 -0.63
CA LEU A 89 -10.56 -1.65 -0.84
C LEU A 89 -11.91 -0.96 -1.03
N ALA A 90 -12.25 0.04 -0.21
CA ALA A 90 -13.47 0.83 -0.37
C ALA A 90 -13.51 1.54 -1.73
N THR A 91 -12.40 2.17 -2.13
CA THR A 91 -12.26 2.84 -3.43
C THR A 91 -12.43 1.86 -4.59
N GLY A 92 -11.74 0.72 -4.56
CA GLY A 92 -11.87 -0.31 -5.58
C GLY A 92 -13.28 -0.89 -5.66
N ALA A 93 -13.93 -1.11 -4.51
CA ALA A 93 -15.31 -1.59 -4.44
C ALA A 93 -16.29 -0.62 -5.10
N VAL A 94 -16.29 0.65 -4.69
CA VAL A 94 -17.16 1.69 -5.29
C VAL A 94 -16.83 1.89 -6.76
N HIS A 95 -15.55 2.05 -7.11
CA HIS A 95 -15.16 2.30 -8.50
C HIS A 95 -15.57 1.15 -9.42
N SER A 96 -15.23 -0.10 -9.08
CA SER A 96 -15.57 -1.26 -9.90
C SER A 96 -17.09 -1.48 -9.96
N HIS A 97 -17.81 -1.22 -8.87
CA HIS A 97 -19.27 -1.31 -8.83
C HIS A 97 -19.93 -0.28 -9.74
N LEU A 98 -19.58 1.01 -9.62
CA LEU A 98 -20.10 2.06 -10.49
C LEU A 98 -19.74 1.82 -11.96
N VAL A 99 -18.59 1.23 -12.28
CA VAL A 99 -18.26 0.83 -13.66
C VAL A 99 -19.19 -0.27 -14.16
N ARG A 100 -19.44 -1.33 -13.36
CA ARG A 100 -20.37 -2.42 -13.71
C ARG A 100 -21.80 -1.91 -13.94
N GLN A 101 -22.23 -0.93 -13.15
CA GLN A 101 -23.56 -0.30 -13.27
C GLN A 101 -23.63 0.80 -14.33
N GLN A 102 -22.54 1.08 -15.06
CA GLN A 102 -22.42 2.17 -16.03
C GLN A 102 -22.65 3.57 -15.42
N LEU A 103 -22.41 3.72 -14.11
CA LEU A 103 -22.60 4.95 -13.36
C LEU A 103 -21.32 5.77 -13.16
N ARG A 104 -20.13 5.16 -13.32
CA ARG A 104 -18.84 5.83 -13.02
C ARG A 104 -18.57 7.09 -13.85
N THR A 105 -19.21 7.22 -15.02
CA THR A 105 -19.09 8.42 -15.87
C THR A 105 -19.84 9.63 -15.33
N PHE A 106 -20.81 9.44 -14.43
CA PHE A 106 -21.65 10.51 -13.89
C PHE A 106 -21.13 11.07 -12.56
N ALA A 107 -20.17 10.39 -11.93
CA ALA A 107 -19.67 10.82 -10.64
C ALA A 107 -18.15 10.70 -10.48
N SER A 108 -17.56 11.68 -9.81
CA SER A 108 -16.20 11.55 -9.28
C SER A 108 -16.19 10.73 -7.98
N VAL A 109 -15.08 10.04 -7.69
CA VAL A 109 -14.91 9.28 -6.45
C VAL A 109 -13.73 9.88 -5.70
N ASN A 110 -13.97 10.57 -4.61
CA ASN A 110 -12.98 11.33 -3.85
C ASN A 110 -12.76 10.63 -2.50
N VAL A 111 -11.52 10.56 -2.02
CA VAL A 111 -11.17 9.71 -0.87
C VAL A 111 -10.48 10.52 0.21
N ALA A 112 -11.06 10.59 1.40
CA ALA A 112 -10.35 10.98 2.62
C ALA A 112 -9.91 9.73 3.38
N SER A 113 -8.61 9.57 3.61
CA SER A 113 -8.05 8.36 4.21
C SER A 113 -7.09 8.68 5.34
N GLY A 114 -7.27 7.99 6.46
CA GLY A 114 -6.39 8.09 7.63
C GLY A 114 -5.16 7.18 7.56
N GLU A 115 -5.18 6.13 6.73
CA GLU A 115 -4.02 5.25 6.51
C GLU A 115 -3.09 5.71 5.37
N CYS A 116 -3.53 6.65 4.55
CA CYS A 116 -2.74 7.19 3.46
C CYS A 116 -1.62 8.09 3.99
N LEU A 117 -0.38 7.81 3.60
CA LEU A 117 0.81 8.55 4.04
C LEU A 117 1.82 8.76 2.93
N ASP A 118 2.17 7.70 2.20
CA ASP A 118 3.25 7.73 1.22
C ASP A 118 2.73 7.81 -0.23
N VAL A 119 3.66 8.12 -1.14
CA VAL A 119 3.40 8.22 -2.58
C VAL A 119 2.75 6.97 -3.16
N HIS A 120 3.13 5.78 -2.66
CA HIS A 120 2.60 4.53 -3.19
C HIS A 120 1.12 4.38 -2.86
N HIS A 121 0.71 4.74 -1.64
CA HIS A 121 -0.69 4.71 -1.22
C HIS A 121 -1.55 5.61 -2.11
N PHE A 122 -1.12 6.86 -2.37
CA PHE A 122 -1.80 7.74 -3.32
C PHE A 122 -1.91 7.12 -4.71
N ALA A 123 -0.81 6.54 -5.21
CA ALA A 123 -0.79 5.91 -6.53
C ALA A 123 -1.78 4.75 -6.61
N VAL A 124 -1.88 3.91 -5.57
CA VAL A 124 -2.83 2.78 -5.54
C VAL A 124 -4.27 3.28 -5.50
N LEU A 125 -4.61 4.25 -4.65
CA LEU A 125 -5.96 4.83 -4.58
C LEU A 125 -6.38 5.40 -5.95
N ILE A 126 -5.53 6.20 -6.58
CA ILE A 126 -5.81 6.82 -7.88
C ILE A 126 -5.90 5.74 -8.97
N GLY A 127 -4.94 4.82 -9.02
CA GLY A 127 -4.92 3.72 -9.98
C GLY A 127 -6.08 2.74 -9.80
N CYS A 128 -6.71 2.70 -8.63
CA CYS A 128 -7.92 1.93 -8.33
C CYS A 128 -9.22 2.75 -8.44
N GLY A 129 -9.16 4.01 -8.90
CA GLY A 129 -10.34 4.77 -9.31
C GLY A 129 -10.60 6.08 -8.59
N ALA A 130 -9.79 6.46 -7.59
CA ALA A 130 -9.93 7.74 -6.92
C ALA A 130 -9.64 8.92 -7.87
N THR A 131 -10.54 9.88 -7.90
CA THR A 131 -10.38 11.16 -8.59
C THR A 131 -9.47 12.09 -7.77
N THR A 132 -9.70 12.19 -6.47
CA THR A 132 -8.88 12.95 -5.52
C THR A 132 -8.64 12.16 -4.25
N VAL A 133 -7.57 12.49 -3.53
CA VAL A 133 -7.16 11.87 -2.28
C VAL A 133 -6.76 12.95 -1.27
N ASN A 134 -7.31 12.87 -0.07
CA ASN A 134 -6.97 13.67 1.10
C ASN A 134 -6.41 12.76 2.20
N ALA A 135 -5.12 12.89 2.50
CA ALA A 135 -4.44 12.15 3.56
C ALA A 135 -4.50 12.94 4.88
N TYR A 136 -5.70 13.07 5.46
CA TYR A 136 -5.91 13.99 6.59
C TYR A 136 -5.07 13.65 7.83
N VAL A 137 -4.90 12.36 8.18
CA VAL A 137 -4.07 11.98 9.34
C VAL A 137 -2.59 12.29 9.09
N ALA A 138 -2.11 12.20 7.83
CA ALA A 138 -0.74 12.60 7.51
C ALA A 138 -0.53 14.12 7.69
N GLU A 139 -1.52 14.93 7.32
CA GLU A 139 -1.50 16.39 7.53
C GLU A 139 -1.55 16.73 9.03
N GLU A 140 -2.41 16.08 9.80
CA GLU A 140 -2.44 16.22 11.28
C GLU A 140 -1.13 15.78 11.94
N ALA A 141 -0.50 14.71 11.43
CA ALA A 141 0.82 14.29 11.90
C ALA A 141 1.92 15.32 11.57
N ILE A 142 1.80 16.02 10.44
CA ILE A 142 2.70 17.14 10.11
C ILE A 142 2.46 18.31 11.08
N ALA A 143 1.20 18.63 11.39
CA ALA A 143 0.84 19.67 12.34
C ALA A 143 1.39 19.37 13.74
N GLU A 144 1.22 18.16 14.26
CA GLU A 144 1.79 17.75 15.56
C GLU A 144 3.31 17.92 15.61
N ARG A 145 4.01 17.53 14.53
CA ARG A 145 5.47 17.68 14.44
C ARG A 145 5.90 19.15 14.36
N HIS A 146 5.13 19.96 13.65
CA HIS A 146 5.34 21.41 13.58
C HIS A 146 5.17 22.06 14.96
N ASP A 147 4.11 21.73 15.70
CA ASP A 147 3.82 22.26 17.04
C ASP A 147 4.91 21.92 18.06
N ARG A 148 5.58 20.78 17.86
CA ARG A 148 6.76 20.37 18.64
C ARG A 148 8.07 21.04 18.22
N GLY A 149 8.03 21.92 17.21
CA GLY A 149 9.21 22.62 16.69
C GLY A 149 10.18 21.74 15.89
N LEU A 150 9.75 20.56 15.43
CA LEU A 150 10.62 19.64 14.66
C LEU A 150 10.85 20.09 13.22
N LEU A 151 10.05 21.05 12.73
CA LEU A 151 10.09 21.60 11.38
C LEU A 151 10.57 23.06 11.41
N SER A 152 11.65 23.32 12.16
CA SER A 152 12.17 24.66 12.39
C SER A 152 12.44 25.42 11.09
N GLY A 153 11.89 26.64 10.98
CA GLY A 153 12.07 27.51 9.82
C GLY A 153 11.02 27.33 8.72
N LEU A 154 10.01 26.48 8.92
CA LEU A 154 8.85 26.34 8.03
C LEU A 154 7.58 26.70 8.80
N THR A 155 6.67 27.42 8.15
CA THR A 155 5.27 27.50 8.58
C THR A 155 4.55 26.18 8.33
N LEU A 156 3.45 25.92 9.03
CA LEU A 156 2.62 24.74 8.78
C LEU A 156 2.16 24.66 7.31
N ILE A 157 1.76 25.79 6.72
CA ILE A 157 1.33 25.87 5.31
C ILE A 157 2.45 25.42 4.38
N GLU A 158 3.69 25.87 4.61
CA GLU A 158 4.84 25.45 3.81
C GLU A 158 5.18 23.97 4.01
N ALA A 159 5.06 23.45 5.24
CA ALA A 159 5.29 22.04 5.53
C ALA A 159 4.28 21.13 4.78
N VAL A 160 2.99 21.48 4.81
CA VAL A 160 1.93 20.77 4.08
C VAL A 160 2.12 20.92 2.56
N ALA A 161 2.48 22.10 2.07
CA ALA A 161 2.78 22.31 0.64
C ALA A 161 3.98 21.47 0.17
N ASN A 162 5.03 21.36 0.99
CA ASN A 162 6.18 20.51 0.69
C ASN A 162 5.80 19.02 0.65
N TYR A 163 4.94 18.56 1.58
CA TYR A 163 4.40 17.21 1.55
C TYR A 163 3.60 16.94 0.27
N ARG A 164 2.68 17.85 -0.09
CA ARG A 164 1.90 17.75 -1.33
C ARG A 164 2.81 17.66 -2.55
N LYS A 165 3.80 18.55 -2.65
CA LYS A 165 4.77 18.56 -3.75
C LYS A 165 5.55 17.25 -3.85
N ALA A 166 6.00 16.71 -2.72
CA ALA A 166 6.70 15.42 -2.70
C ALA A 166 5.81 14.26 -3.19
N VAL A 167 4.52 14.28 -2.85
CA VAL A 167 3.53 13.32 -3.35
C VAL A 167 3.31 13.51 -4.86
N GLU A 168 3.15 14.74 -5.34
CA GLU A 168 2.97 15.07 -6.76
C GLU A 168 4.16 14.59 -7.61
N ASP A 169 5.38 14.95 -7.23
CA ASP A 169 6.62 14.51 -7.90
C ASP A 169 6.77 12.98 -7.84
N GLY A 170 6.38 12.39 -6.71
CA GLY A 170 6.36 10.95 -6.52
C GLY A 170 5.36 10.23 -7.44
N LEU A 171 4.17 10.79 -7.63
CA LEU A 171 3.16 10.27 -8.56
C LEU A 171 3.68 10.33 -9.99
N LEU A 172 4.25 11.46 -10.41
CA LEU A 172 4.89 11.61 -11.72
C LEU A 172 5.98 10.55 -11.93
N LYS A 173 6.79 10.29 -10.90
CA LYS A 173 7.82 9.23 -10.92
C LYS A 173 7.22 7.82 -11.03
N ILE A 174 6.11 7.51 -10.36
CA ILE A 174 5.46 6.19 -10.47
C ILE A 174 4.89 6.00 -11.87
N MET A 175 4.18 6.99 -12.40
CA MET A 175 3.57 6.93 -13.74
C MET A 175 4.63 6.77 -14.84
N SER A 176 5.75 7.50 -14.74
CA SER A 176 6.82 7.44 -15.73
C SER A 176 7.52 6.08 -15.83
N LYS A 177 7.48 5.24 -14.79
CA LYS A 177 7.99 3.86 -14.84
C LYS A 177 7.29 2.99 -15.89
N MET A 178 6.04 3.31 -16.21
CA MET A 178 5.24 2.64 -17.25
C MET A 178 5.12 3.48 -18.53
N GLY A 179 5.83 4.62 -18.62
CA GLY A 179 5.72 5.56 -19.73
C GLY A 179 4.39 6.34 -19.76
N ILE A 180 3.65 6.40 -18.64
CA ILE A 180 2.39 7.15 -18.54
C ILE A 180 2.71 8.60 -18.17
N SER A 181 2.24 9.55 -18.97
CA SER A 181 2.51 10.99 -18.79
C SER A 181 1.32 11.78 -18.23
N VAL A 182 0.12 11.20 -18.21
CA VAL A 182 -1.11 11.90 -17.82
C VAL A 182 -1.88 11.09 -16.79
N ILE A 183 -2.22 11.73 -15.67
CA ILE A 183 -2.88 11.06 -14.56
C ILE A 183 -4.30 10.57 -14.88
N ALA A 184 -4.99 11.25 -15.81
CA ALA A 184 -6.31 10.82 -16.27
C ALA A 184 -6.27 9.40 -16.89
N SER A 185 -5.18 9.05 -17.59
CA SER A 185 -4.96 7.71 -18.16
C SER A 185 -4.45 6.71 -17.13
N TYR A 186 -3.81 7.18 -16.06
CA TYR A 186 -3.35 6.34 -14.96
C TYR A 186 -4.50 5.90 -14.05
N ARG A 187 -5.46 6.81 -13.81
CA ARG A 187 -6.59 6.61 -12.91
C ARG A 187 -7.47 5.44 -13.33
N GLY A 188 -7.77 4.55 -12.39
CA GLY A 188 -8.57 3.34 -12.68
C GLY A 188 -7.91 2.38 -13.68
N GLY A 189 -6.62 2.56 -14.01
CA GLY A 189 -5.88 1.68 -14.91
C GLY A 189 -5.40 0.37 -14.28
N TYR A 190 -5.50 0.24 -12.94
CA TYR A 190 -5.06 -0.94 -12.18
C TYR A 190 -3.64 -1.41 -12.54
N ASN A 191 -2.71 -0.46 -12.65
CA ASN A 191 -1.31 -0.67 -13.05
C ASN A 191 -0.45 -1.36 -11.96
N PHE A 192 -1.01 -2.34 -11.26
CA PHE A 192 -0.41 -3.02 -10.13
C PHE A 192 -0.54 -4.55 -10.27
N GLU A 193 0.20 -5.26 -9.44
CA GLU A 193 0.06 -6.71 -9.26
C GLU A 193 -0.21 -7.01 -7.80
N ALA A 194 -1.26 -7.78 -7.51
CA ALA A 194 -1.61 -8.18 -6.17
C ALA A 194 -0.88 -9.48 -5.79
N LEU A 195 0.09 -9.36 -4.88
CA LEU A 195 0.77 -10.51 -4.27
C LEU A 195 0.17 -10.81 -2.90
N GLY A 196 -0.37 -12.02 -2.71
CA GLY A 196 -0.84 -12.47 -1.39
C GLY A 196 -2.26 -12.05 -1.01
N LEU A 197 -3.04 -11.49 -1.95
CA LEU A 197 -4.50 -11.32 -1.82
C LEU A 197 -5.23 -12.47 -2.51
N SER A 198 -6.44 -12.80 -2.08
CA SER A 198 -7.20 -13.89 -2.71
C SER A 198 -7.65 -13.50 -4.12
N ARG A 199 -7.62 -14.45 -5.07
CA ARG A 199 -8.08 -14.18 -6.44
C ARG A 199 -9.53 -13.73 -6.51
N ALA A 200 -10.39 -14.26 -5.64
CA ALA A 200 -11.80 -13.89 -5.57
C ALA A 200 -11.96 -12.42 -5.14
N LEU A 201 -11.19 -11.97 -4.15
CA LEU A 201 -11.19 -10.57 -3.70
C LEU A 201 -10.71 -9.65 -4.81
N VAL A 202 -9.57 -9.98 -5.44
CA VAL A 202 -9.01 -9.16 -6.52
C VAL A 202 -9.94 -9.09 -7.72
N ALA A 203 -10.55 -10.22 -8.12
CA ALA A 203 -11.53 -10.22 -9.21
C ALA A 203 -12.80 -9.41 -8.90
N LYS A 204 -13.26 -9.40 -7.64
CA LYS A 204 -14.48 -8.67 -7.22
C LYS A 204 -14.25 -7.15 -7.20
N PHE A 205 -13.13 -6.69 -6.64
CA PHE A 205 -12.90 -5.27 -6.33
C PHE A 205 -11.83 -4.59 -7.20
N PHE A 206 -10.95 -5.36 -7.84
CA PHE A 206 -9.88 -4.86 -8.71
C PHE A 206 -9.79 -5.69 -10.01
N PRO A 207 -10.86 -5.76 -10.82
CA PRO A 207 -11.06 -6.85 -11.78
C PRO A 207 -9.92 -7.13 -12.79
N PRO A 208 -9.26 -6.12 -13.39
CA PRO A 208 -8.19 -6.37 -14.37
C PRO A 208 -6.81 -6.63 -13.71
N MET A 209 -6.70 -6.52 -12.38
CA MET A 209 -5.44 -6.73 -11.68
C MET A 209 -5.12 -8.23 -11.55
N SER A 210 -3.86 -8.59 -11.75
CA SER A 210 -3.42 -9.98 -11.60
C SER A 210 -3.14 -10.34 -10.14
N SER A 211 -3.46 -11.58 -9.75
CA SER A 211 -3.05 -12.17 -8.49
C SER A 211 -2.62 -13.63 -8.68
N ARG A 212 -1.33 -13.81 -9.00
CA ARG A 212 -0.77 -15.12 -9.35
C ARG A 212 -0.71 -16.06 -8.15
N ILE A 213 -0.37 -15.51 -6.98
CA ILE A 213 -0.34 -16.23 -5.70
C ILE A 213 -1.50 -15.72 -4.86
N SER A 214 -2.55 -16.54 -4.78
CA SER A 214 -3.72 -16.27 -3.95
C SER A 214 -3.32 -16.27 -2.48
N GLY A 215 -3.98 -15.44 -1.67
CA GLY A 215 -3.73 -15.40 -0.23
C GLY A 215 -4.93 -14.86 0.54
N LEU A 216 -4.70 -13.78 1.27
CA LEU A 216 -5.62 -13.18 2.23
C LEU A 216 -6.96 -12.78 1.57
N GLY A 217 -8.06 -13.30 2.11
CA GLY A 217 -9.42 -12.90 1.76
C GLY A 217 -9.99 -11.85 2.72
N LEU A 218 -11.27 -11.53 2.56
CA LEU A 218 -11.96 -10.47 3.32
C LEU A 218 -11.99 -10.77 4.82
N THR A 219 -12.30 -12.00 5.23
CA THR A 219 -12.26 -12.43 6.63
C THR A 219 -10.88 -12.23 7.28
N GLY A 220 -9.82 -12.49 6.53
CA GLY A 220 -8.44 -12.31 7.02
C GLY A 220 -8.05 -10.84 7.12
N ILE A 221 -8.53 -10.00 6.21
CA ILE A 221 -8.35 -8.54 6.27
C ILE A 221 -9.12 -7.99 7.47
N ALA A 222 -10.41 -8.32 7.59
CA ALA A 222 -11.28 -7.90 8.69
C ALA A 222 -10.65 -8.25 10.04
N SER A 223 -10.21 -9.50 10.22
CA SER A 223 -9.55 -9.94 11.46
C SER A 223 -8.31 -9.12 11.81
N ARG A 224 -7.46 -8.78 10.82
CA ARG A 224 -6.27 -7.95 11.04
C ARG A 224 -6.63 -6.51 11.39
N VAL A 225 -7.59 -5.93 10.68
CA VAL A 225 -8.09 -4.58 10.93
C VAL A 225 -8.68 -4.48 12.35
N THR A 226 -9.55 -5.42 12.73
CA THR A 226 -10.13 -5.47 14.08
C THR A 226 -9.06 -5.65 15.15
N GLN A 227 -8.03 -6.48 14.92
CA GLN A 227 -6.92 -6.64 15.87
C GLN A 227 -6.10 -5.35 16.03
N MET A 228 -5.81 -4.66 14.93
CA MET A 228 -5.09 -3.38 14.95
C MET A 228 -5.92 -2.29 15.64
N HIS A 229 -7.21 -2.23 15.34
CA HIS A 229 -8.17 -1.30 15.95
C HIS A 229 -8.25 -1.52 17.47
N LYS A 230 -8.54 -2.75 17.89
CA LYS A 230 -8.60 -3.12 19.32
C LYS A 230 -7.32 -2.73 20.05
N LYS A 231 -6.16 -3.03 19.46
CA LYS A 231 -4.86 -2.62 20.03
C LYS A 231 -4.76 -1.10 20.17
N ALA A 232 -5.15 -0.32 19.16
CA ALA A 232 -5.07 1.13 19.21
C ALA A 232 -6.00 1.75 20.27
N PHE A 233 -7.20 1.21 20.46
CA PHE A 233 -8.16 1.70 21.46
C PHE A 233 -7.91 1.18 22.89
N GLU A 234 -7.21 0.06 23.05
CA GLU A 234 -6.75 -0.46 24.36
C GLU A 234 -5.41 0.13 24.80
N MET A 235 -4.64 0.73 23.89
CA MET A 235 -3.34 1.32 24.21
C MET A 235 -3.51 2.50 25.18
N ALA A 236 -3.01 2.33 26.40
CA ALA A 236 -2.92 3.40 27.39
C ALA A 236 -1.78 4.41 27.07
N ASP A 237 -0.77 3.96 26.32
CA ASP A 237 0.40 4.76 25.95
C ASP A 237 0.19 5.51 24.62
N VAL A 238 0.62 6.77 24.57
CA VAL A 238 0.42 7.69 23.44
C VAL A 238 1.51 7.56 22.34
N PHE A 239 2.36 6.53 22.38
CA PHE A 239 3.52 6.41 21.48
C PHE A 239 3.39 5.26 20.49
N LEU A 240 3.69 5.55 19.22
CA LEU A 240 3.84 4.53 18.19
C LEU A 240 5.08 3.67 18.46
N PRO A 241 5.04 2.36 18.14
CA PRO A 241 6.24 1.52 18.15
C PRO A 241 7.32 2.10 17.24
N VAL A 242 8.59 1.92 17.60
CA VAL A 242 9.75 2.41 16.83
C VAL A 242 9.76 1.90 15.37
N GLY A 243 9.15 0.73 15.13
CA GLY A 243 9.13 0.06 13.84
C GLY A 243 10.46 -0.61 13.48
N GLY A 244 10.47 -1.39 12.41
CA GLY A 244 11.67 -2.05 11.90
C GLY A 244 11.57 -2.44 10.43
N PHE A 245 10.66 -1.82 9.69
CA PHE A 245 10.41 -2.16 8.28
C PHE A 245 11.58 -1.77 7.39
N PHE A 246 11.95 -0.49 7.36
CA PHE A 246 13.04 0.02 6.50
C PHE A 246 14.44 -0.35 6.97
N ARG A 247 14.61 -0.66 8.25
CA ARG A 247 15.91 -1.01 8.83
C ARG A 247 15.72 -1.97 9.99
N TYR A 248 16.55 -3.02 10.02
CA TYR A 248 16.54 -4.00 11.09
C TYR A 248 16.65 -3.34 12.47
N ARG A 249 15.75 -3.74 13.35
CA ARG A 249 15.81 -3.50 14.79
C ARG A 249 15.43 -4.77 15.51
N ARG A 250 16.03 -5.02 16.68
CA ARG A 250 15.80 -6.23 17.47
C ARG A 250 14.32 -6.44 17.85
N SER A 251 13.57 -5.37 18.09
CA SER A 251 12.13 -5.40 18.43
C SER A 251 11.21 -5.21 17.22
N GLY A 252 11.77 -5.05 16.03
CA GLY A 252 11.02 -4.71 14.82
C GLY A 252 10.66 -5.93 13.97
N GLU A 253 10.40 -5.66 12.69
CA GLU A 253 10.18 -6.73 11.72
C GLU A 253 11.44 -7.57 11.49
N ARG A 254 11.23 -8.79 11.02
CA ARG A 254 12.32 -9.72 10.70
C ARG A 254 12.93 -9.36 9.36
N HIS A 255 14.26 -9.42 9.30
CA HIS A 255 15.03 -9.16 8.09
C HIS A 255 15.75 -10.44 7.70
N ALA A 256 15.88 -10.68 6.39
CA ALA A 256 16.69 -11.80 5.88
C ALA A 256 18.17 -11.66 6.27
N PHE A 257 18.62 -10.43 6.51
CA PHE A 257 19.95 -10.12 7.01
C PHE A 257 19.84 -9.44 8.37
N ASP A 258 20.22 -10.16 9.43
CA ASP A 258 20.41 -9.61 10.76
C ASP A 258 21.90 -9.60 11.16
N GLY A 259 22.21 -8.94 12.27
CA GLY A 259 23.61 -8.82 12.74
C GLY A 259 24.27 -10.16 13.07
N GLN A 260 23.51 -11.16 13.53
CA GLN A 260 24.04 -12.48 13.87
C GLN A 260 24.38 -13.27 12.60
N LEU A 261 23.52 -13.23 11.59
CA LEU A 261 23.75 -13.85 10.29
C LEU A 261 24.92 -13.22 9.54
N ILE A 262 24.98 -11.88 9.51
CA ILE A 262 26.10 -11.17 8.86
C ILE A 262 27.43 -11.55 9.51
N HIS A 263 27.49 -11.53 10.84
CA HIS A 263 28.72 -11.91 11.57
C HIS A 263 29.12 -13.36 11.31
N ALA A 264 28.16 -14.31 11.30
CA ALA A 264 28.45 -15.71 11.01
C ALA A 264 28.98 -15.92 9.58
N MET A 265 28.40 -15.22 8.60
CA MET A 265 28.85 -15.25 7.21
C MET A 265 30.25 -14.66 7.05
N GLN A 266 30.51 -13.47 7.60
CA GLN A 266 31.81 -12.81 7.57
C GLN A 266 32.90 -13.70 8.19
N HIS A 267 32.64 -14.22 9.39
CA HIS A 267 33.58 -15.12 10.07
C HIS A 267 33.90 -16.37 9.24
N ALA A 268 32.91 -16.97 8.57
CA ALA A 268 33.13 -18.12 7.70
C ALA A 268 34.00 -17.78 6.48
N CYS A 269 33.77 -16.63 5.84
CA CYS A 269 34.57 -16.16 4.71
C CYS A 269 36.00 -15.78 5.11
N ASP A 270 36.16 -15.05 6.23
CA ASP A 270 37.46 -14.55 6.70
C ASP A 270 38.38 -15.70 7.16
N THR A 271 37.81 -16.74 7.77
CA THR A 271 38.57 -17.92 8.22
C THR A 271 38.73 -19.00 7.16
N GLY A 272 37.95 -18.94 6.08
CA GLY A 272 37.86 -20.02 5.08
C GLY A 272 37.27 -21.33 5.62
N SER A 273 36.63 -21.32 6.80
CA SER A 273 36.10 -22.54 7.44
C SER A 273 34.75 -22.94 6.86
N TYR A 274 34.71 -24.11 6.20
CA TYR A 274 33.45 -24.69 5.71
C TYR A 274 32.51 -25.10 6.85
N GLU A 275 33.03 -25.45 8.02
CA GLU A 275 32.20 -25.73 9.20
C GLU A 275 31.48 -24.45 9.67
N SER A 276 32.20 -23.33 9.72
CA SER A 276 31.61 -22.02 10.02
C SER A 276 30.55 -21.64 8.97
N TRP A 277 30.79 -21.95 7.69
CA TRP A 277 29.81 -21.74 6.62
C TRP A 277 28.55 -22.58 6.82
N LYS A 278 28.67 -23.86 7.19
CA LYS A 278 27.51 -24.72 7.49
C LYS A 278 26.72 -24.22 8.70
N LYS A 279 27.40 -23.65 9.70
CA LYS A 279 26.73 -23.00 10.84
C LYS A 279 25.93 -21.78 10.36
N TYR A 280 26.53 -20.92 9.54
CA TYR A 280 25.81 -19.80 8.92
C TYR A 280 24.59 -20.27 8.13
N SER A 281 24.73 -21.25 7.23
CA SER A 281 23.59 -21.74 6.44
C SER A 281 22.48 -22.35 7.30
N SER A 282 22.84 -23.08 8.37
CA SER A 282 21.84 -23.60 9.31
C SER A 282 21.06 -22.52 10.06
N LEU A 283 21.69 -21.37 10.33
CA LEU A 283 21.01 -20.22 10.93
C LEU A 283 20.05 -19.56 9.94
N VAL A 284 20.42 -19.50 8.66
CA VAL A 284 19.54 -19.02 7.58
C VAL A 284 18.34 -19.95 7.41
N ASP A 285 18.57 -21.26 7.33
CA ASP A 285 17.51 -22.27 7.16
C ASP A 285 16.60 -22.38 8.39
N GLY A 286 17.10 -22.04 9.58
CA GLY A 286 16.34 -22.02 10.84
C GLY A 286 15.41 -20.81 11.01
N GLN A 287 15.43 -19.84 10.09
CA GLN A 287 14.52 -18.71 10.14
C GLN A 287 13.09 -19.14 9.77
N SER A 288 12.08 -18.48 10.36
CA SER A 288 10.71 -18.63 9.84
C SER A 288 10.60 -18.03 8.44
N PRO A 289 9.65 -18.47 7.61
CA PRO A 289 9.53 -18.01 6.23
C PRO A 289 9.48 -16.48 6.08
N ILE A 290 10.34 -15.94 5.21
CA ILE A 290 10.40 -14.52 4.83
C ILE A 290 10.10 -14.36 3.33
N ASN A 291 10.63 -15.28 2.51
CA ASN A 291 10.49 -15.29 1.06
C ASN A 291 9.60 -16.46 0.60
N LEU A 292 9.06 -16.37 -0.62
CA LEU A 292 8.26 -17.44 -1.22
C LEU A 292 9.02 -18.79 -1.29
N ARG A 293 10.33 -18.75 -1.51
CA ARG A 293 11.16 -19.96 -1.56
C ARG A 293 11.23 -20.71 -0.22
N ASP A 294 10.99 -20.03 0.88
CA ASP A 294 11.02 -20.62 2.22
C ASP A 294 9.76 -21.47 2.49
N LEU A 295 8.73 -21.36 1.63
CA LEU A 295 7.53 -22.20 1.64
C LEU A 295 7.67 -23.46 0.79
N MET A 296 8.81 -23.64 0.11
CA MET A 296 9.10 -24.78 -0.74
C MET A 296 10.03 -25.77 -0.02
N ASN A 297 9.89 -27.05 -0.32
CA ASN A 297 10.81 -28.09 0.15
C ASN A 297 11.23 -29.01 -1.00
N PHE A 298 12.40 -29.60 -0.87
CA PHE A 298 12.91 -30.56 -1.85
C PHE A 298 12.26 -31.92 -1.65
N LYS A 299 11.66 -32.45 -2.72
CA LYS A 299 11.27 -33.86 -2.78
C LYS A 299 12.44 -34.65 -3.40
N PRO A 300 13.05 -35.61 -2.67
CA PRO A 300 14.11 -36.43 -3.23
C PRO A 300 13.65 -37.17 -4.49
N ALA A 301 14.48 -37.15 -5.54
CA ALA A 301 14.19 -37.83 -6.80
C ALA A 301 14.59 -39.32 -6.77
N GLY A 302 15.28 -39.77 -5.74
CA GLY A 302 15.80 -41.13 -5.59
C GLY A 302 16.66 -41.27 -4.34
N ALA A 303 17.46 -42.34 -4.29
CA ALA A 303 18.44 -42.53 -3.23
C ALA A 303 19.54 -41.46 -3.29
N PRO A 304 20.14 -41.08 -2.14
CA PRO A 304 21.31 -40.20 -2.11
C PRO A 304 22.46 -40.78 -2.94
N VAL A 305 23.19 -39.91 -3.63
CA VAL A 305 24.40 -40.26 -4.39
C VAL A 305 25.66 -39.90 -3.59
N SER A 306 26.80 -40.50 -3.95
CA SER A 306 28.09 -40.12 -3.36
C SER A 306 28.44 -38.67 -3.76
N LEU A 307 29.10 -37.93 -2.86
CA LEU A 307 29.57 -36.58 -3.18
C LEU A 307 30.64 -36.59 -4.30
N GLU A 308 31.34 -37.70 -4.48
CA GLU A 308 32.33 -37.87 -5.56
C GLU A 308 31.67 -37.93 -6.95
N ASP A 309 30.40 -38.32 -7.03
CA ASP A 309 29.62 -38.39 -8.27
C ASP A 309 28.97 -37.04 -8.63
N VAL A 310 29.04 -36.05 -7.73
CA VAL A 310 28.48 -34.71 -7.94
C VAL A 310 29.42 -33.88 -8.80
N GLU A 311 28.83 -32.99 -9.61
CA GLU A 311 29.58 -32.03 -10.42
C GLU A 311 30.60 -31.24 -9.58
N SER A 312 31.81 -31.06 -10.13
CA SER A 312 32.89 -30.41 -9.39
C SER A 312 32.61 -28.95 -9.08
N ILE A 313 33.19 -28.46 -7.98
CA ILE A 313 33.09 -27.06 -7.53
C ILE A 313 33.48 -26.09 -8.65
N THR A 314 34.52 -26.41 -9.43
CA THR A 314 34.98 -25.56 -10.54
C THR A 314 33.88 -25.32 -11.57
N ARG A 315 33.09 -26.35 -11.91
CA ARG A 315 31.98 -26.18 -12.86
C ARG A 315 30.77 -25.49 -12.24
N ILE A 316 30.43 -25.80 -10.99
CA ILE A 316 29.31 -25.14 -10.30
C ILE A 316 29.55 -23.63 -10.19
N ARG A 317 30.75 -23.21 -9.78
CA ARG A 317 31.08 -21.79 -9.60
C ARG A 317 31.07 -20.98 -10.88
N GLN A 318 31.24 -21.59 -12.06
CA GLN A 318 31.10 -20.91 -13.35
C GLN A 318 29.68 -20.39 -13.61
N ARG A 319 28.66 -20.90 -12.90
CA ARG A 319 27.28 -20.40 -12.98
C ARG A 319 27.02 -19.22 -12.05
N LEU A 320 27.95 -18.92 -11.14
CA LEU A 320 27.84 -17.80 -10.21
C LEU A 320 28.42 -16.56 -10.86
N VAL A 321 27.70 -15.45 -10.76
CA VAL A 321 28.12 -14.15 -11.25
C VAL A 321 28.06 -13.14 -10.11
N SER A 322 29.07 -12.28 -10.01
CA SER A 322 28.96 -11.07 -9.20
C SER A 322 28.12 -10.06 -9.98
N PRO A 323 27.02 -9.53 -9.41
CA PRO A 323 26.23 -8.51 -10.08
C PRO A 323 27.06 -7.27 -10.42
N GLY A 324 26.72 -6.57 -11.50
CA GLY A 324 27.33 -5.29 -11.82
C GLY A 324 26.91 -4.23 -10.80
N ILE A 325 27.85 -3.77 -9.98
CA ILE A 325 27.67 -2.65 -9.04
C ILE A 325 28.54 -1.50 -9.54
N SER A 326 27.98 -0.31 -9.68
CA SER A 326 28.68 0.81 -10.32
C SER A 326 29.85 1.34 -9.48
N LEU A 327 30.95 1.66 -10.15
CA LEU A 327 32.05 2.44 -9.58
C LEU A 327 31.51 3.84 -9.22
N GLY A 328 31.45 4.14 -7.92
CA GLY A 328 30.77 5.32 -7.37
C GLY A 328 29.62 4.99 -6.42
N ALA A 329 28.97 3.83 -6.59
CA ALA A 329 28.14 3.24 -5.52
C ALA A 329 29.02 2.49 -4.51
N LEU A 330 30.09 1.85 -4.99
CA LEU A 330 31.14 1.24 -4.19
C LEU A 330 32.46 2.01 -4.36
N SER A 331 33.34 1.85 -3.37
CA SER A 331 34.73 2.34 -3.45
C SER A 331 35.49 1.60 -4.55
N PRO A 332 36.52 2.20 -5.16
CA PRO A 332 37.35 1.54 -6.17
C PRO A 332 37.97 0.20 -5.72
N GLU A 333 38.18 0.04 -4.42
CA GLU A 333 38.77 -1.16 -3.81
C GLU A 333 37.77 -2.31 -3.59
N ALA A 334 36.48 -2.02 -3.59
CA ALA A 334 35.41 -2.99 -3.30
C ALA A 334 34.89 -3.65 -4.59
#